data_AF-A0ABD2DN39-F1
#
_entry.id   AF-A0ABD2DN39-F1
#
_cell.length_a   1.000
_cell.length_b   1.000
_cell.length_c   1.000
_cell.angle_alpha   90.00
_cell.angle_beta   90.00
_cell.angle_gamma   90.00
#
_symmetry.space_group_name_H-M   'P 1'
#
loop_
_entity.id
_entity.type
_entity.pdbx_description
1 polymer ?
#
loop_
_entity_poly.entity_id
_entity_poly.type
_entity_poly.pdbx_seq_one_letter_code
_entity_poly.pdbx_strand_id
1 'polypeptide(L)'
;ETPEQNVDHFPTVLRLLEKRQELVDADRALRAQKEVFQTRMAALKQRWEQLEQKEQELKASFVRFDKFLQDAEARRSRALRRAAEERHRAGRQEAEALRLRAQLEELRGERARLRRRLQRLEPCARLLGQALEQLPEESKWIQIQNTAAEKTLLLGRASMSVLNLFQLVCQHQKQPPTLDIEDTDGQLEQVKLFIQDLSAMLANLGQAEPVAPAS
;
A
#
# COMPACT_ATOMS: atom_id res chain seq x y z
N GLU A 1 -59.16 -17.55 -148.35
CA GLU A 1 -60.02 -16.44 -147.89
C GLU A 1 -59.37 -15.82 -146.65
N THR A 2 -58.71 -14.68 -146.83
CA THR A 2 -58.55 -13.64 -145.79
C THR A 2 -59.86 -12.83 -145.71
N PRO A 3 -60.05 -11.89 -144.76
CA PRO A 3 -59.39 -11.60 -143.48
C PRO A 3 -60.46 -11.47 -142.36
N GLU A 4 -60.16 -11.18 -141.09
CA GLU A 4 -60.34 -9.86 -140.45
C GLU A 4 -60.01 -10.05 -138.96
N GLN A 5 -58.86 -9.62 -138.46
CA GLN A 5 -58.69 -8.32 -137.79
C GLN A 5 -59.88 -7.89 -136.91
N ASN A 6 -59.82 -8.25 -135.63
CA ASN A 6 -60.36 -7.47 -134.52
C ASN A 6 -59.30 -7.53 -133.40
N VAL A 7 -58.20 -6.78 -133.54
CA VAL A 7 -58.04 -5.47 -132.87
C VAL A 7 -58.45 -5.55 -131.41
N ASP A 8 -57.44 -5.79 -130.58
CA ASP A 8 -57.31 -5.43 -129.18
C ASP A 8 -58.37 -4.45 -128.64
N HIS A 9 -59.47 -5.00 -128.11
CA HIS A 9 -60.32 -4.25 -127.17
C HIS A 9 -60.92 -5.14 -126.08
N PHE A 10 -60.07 -5.95 -125.43
CA PHE A 10 -60.33 -6.20 -124.01
C PHE A 10 -60.12 -4.87 -123.27
N PRO A 11 -61.11 -4.41 -122.49
CA PRO A 11 -61.42 -2.99 -122.38
C PRO A 11 -60.36 -2.28 -121.53
N THR A 12 -59.82 -1.16 -122.00
CA THR A 12 -58.99 -0.22 -121.22
C THR A 12 -59.57 0.04 -119.82
N VAL A 13 -60.90 -0.01 -119.71
CA VAL A 13 -61.67 0.10 -118.47
C VAL A 13 -61.39 -1.03 -117.46
N LEU A 14 -61.28 -2.30 -117.86
CA LEU A 14 -61.00 -3.42 -116.94
C LEU A 14 -59.59 -3.33 -116.36
N ARG A 15 -58.58 -3.03 -117.19
CA ARG A 15 -57.19 -2.83 -116.71
C ARG A 15 -57.06 -1.64 -115.77
N LEU A 16 -57.83 -0.56 -116.00
CA LEU A 16 -57.89 0.57 -115.08
C LEU A 16 -58.56 0.21 -113.74
N LEU A 17 -59.57 -0.65 -113.75
CA LEU A 17 -60.21 -1.15 -112.51
C LEU A 17 -59.27 -2.06 -111.72
N GLU A 18 -58.52 -2.95 -112.38
CA GLU A 18 -57.47 -3.76 -111.75
C GLU A 18 -56.39 -2.89 -111.12
N LYS A 19 -55.89 -1.87 -111.84
CA LYS A 19 -54.91 -0.92 -111.30
C LYS A 19 -55.47 -0.09 -110.15
N ARG A 20 -56.76 0.27 -110.16
CA ARG A 20 -57.42 0.92 -109.02
C ARG A 20 -57.51 -0.02 -107.81
N GLN A 21 -57.84 -1.30 -108.02
CA GLN A 21 -57.88 -2.30 -106.96
C GLN A 21 -56.50 -2.54 -106.35
N GLU A 22 -55.46 -2.69 -107.19
CA GLU A 22 -54.06 -2.79 -106.74
C GLU A 22 -53.61 -1.57 -105.93
N LEU A 23 -54.01 -0.35 -106.34
CA LEU A 23 -53.71 0.87 -105.60
C LEU A 23 -54.41 0.89 -104.23
N VAL A 24 -55.66 0.43 -104.15
CA VAL A 24 -56.40 0.33 -102.89
C VAL A 24 -55.75 -0.71 -101.96
N ASP A 25 -55.35 -1.86 -102.50
CA ASP A 25 -54.71 -2.91 -101.71
C ASP A 25 -53.29 -2.50 -101.28
N ALA A 26 -52.55 -1.78 -102.12
CA ALA A 26 -51.27 -1.16 -101.76
C ALA A 26 -51.43 -0.06 -100.69
N ASP A 27 -52.46 0.77 -100.78
CA ASP A 27 -52.77 1.81 -99.79
C ASP A 27 -53.18 1.19 -98.43
N ARG A 28 -53.96 0.10 -98.45
CA ARG A 28 -54.26 -0.71 -97.26
C ARG A 28 -53.00 -1.33 -96.65
N ALA A 29 -52.13 -1.92 -97.46
CA ALA A 29 -50.87 -2.49 -97.00
C ALA A 29 -49.94 -1.42 -96.40
N LEU A 30 -49.87 -0.23 -97.02
CA LEU A 30 -49.09 0.90 -96.52
C LEU A 30 -49.65 1.42 -95.19
N ARG A 31 -50.97 1.50 -95.02
CA ARG A 31 -51.60 1.86 -93.75
C ARG A 31 -51.27 0.84 -92.65
N ALA A 32 -51.42 -0.45 -92.93
CA ALA A 32 -51.03 -1.51 -92.00
C ALA A 32 -49.54 -1.43 -91.61
N GLN A 33 -48.65 -1.15 -92.58
CA GLN A 33 -47.23 -0.97 -92.30
C GLN A 33 -46.94 0.27 -91.44
N LYS A 34 -47.66 1.38 -91.67
CA LYS A 34 -47.56 2.60 -90.85
C LYS A 34 -48.01 2.33 -89.41
N GLU A 35 -49.09 1.59 -89.20
CA GLU A 35 -49.56 1.20 -87.86
C GLU A 35 -48.56 0.29 -87.15
N VAL A 36 -47.99 -0.69 -87.84
CA VAL A 36 -46.92 -1.56 -87.29
C VAL A 36 -45.67 -0.75 -86.95
N PHE A 37 -45.31 0.24 -87.77
CA PHE A 37 -44.19 1.12 -87.47
C PHE A 37 -44.48 2.01 -86.25
N GLN A 38 -45.68 2.60 -86.17
CA GLN A 38 -46.09 3.44 -85.04
C GLN A 38 -46.12 2.66 -83.72
N THR A 39 -46.67 1.45 -83.73
CA THR A 39 -46.67 0.57 -82.55
C THR A 39 -45.25 0.17 -82.13
N ARG A 40 -44.36 -0.14 -83.09
CA ARG A 40 -42.94 -0.40 -82.81
C ARG A 40 -42.22 0.82 -82.24
N MET A 41 -42.46 2.01 -82.78
CA MET A 41 -41.88 3.25 -82.28
C MET A 41 -42.36 3.57 -80.86
N ALA A 42 -43.65 3.37 -80.58
CA ALA A 42 -44.21 3.54 -79.24
C ALA A 42 -43.57 2.57 -78.23
N ALA A 43 -43.43 1.28 -78.60
CA ALA A 43 -42.78 0.29 -77.75
C ALA A 43 -41.30 0.59 -77.49
N LEU A 44 -40.57 1.07 -78.51
CA LEU A 44 -39.19 1.51 -78.33
C LEU A 44 -39.09 2.73 -77.42
N LYS A 45 -39.96 3.73 -77.60
CA LYS A 45 -40.00 4.91 -76.74
C LYS A 45 -40.24 4.54 -75.28
N GLN A 46 -41.19 3.65 -75.01
CA GLN A 46 -41.46 3.15 -73.66
C GLN A 46 -40.24 2.41 -73.08
N ARG A 47 -39.54 1.59 -73.87
CA ARG A 47 -38.32 0.91 -73.42
C ARG A 47 -37.19 1.89 -73.10
N TRP A 48 -37.04 2.96 -73.89
CA TRP A 48 -36.07 4.02 -73.61
C TRP A 48 -36.35 4.71 -72.28
N GLU A 49 -37.60 5.10 -72.04
CA GLU A 49 -38.02 5.72 -70.77
C GLU A 49 -37.78 4.78 -69.57
N GLN A 50 -38.06 3.48 -69.72
CA GLN A 50 -37.79 2.48 -68.67
C GLN A 50 -36.30 2.29 -68.40
N LEU A 51 -35.45 2.31 -69.43
CA LEU A 51 -34.01 2.19 -69.26
C LEU A 51 -33.44 3.42 -68.55
N GLU A 52 -33.91 4.61 -68.89
CA GLU A 52 -33.51 5.85 -68.24
C GLU A 52 -33.92 5.86 -66.76
N GLN A 53 -35.15 5.43 -66.44
CA GLN A 53 -35.59 5.29 -65.04
C GLN A 53 -34.72 4.31 -64.26
N LYS A 54 -34.43 3.12 -64.81
CA LYS A 54 -33.56 2.14 -64.17
C LYS A 54 -32.14 2.65 -63.98
N GLU A 55 -31.61 3.40 -64.94
CA GLU A 55 -30.30 4.02 -64.81
C GLU A 55 -30.27 5.03 -63.66
N GLN A 56 -31.30 5.88 -63.54
CA GLN A 56 -31.43 6.84 -62.45
C GLN A 56 -31.58 6.14 -61.08
N GLU A 57 -32.38 5.09 -61.00
CA GLU A 57 -32.53 4.28 -59.78
C GLU A 57 -31.21 3.63 -59.36
N LEU A 58 -30.47 3.08 -60.32
CA LEU A 58 -29.15 2.51 -60.07
C LEU A 58 -28.17 3.57 -59.58
N LYS A 59 -28.08 4.73 -60.24
CA LYS A 59 -27.25 5.86 -59.78
C LYS A 59 -27.60 6.28 -58.35
N ALA A 60 -28.89 6.42 -58.04
CA ALA A 60 -29.35 6.74 -56.70
C ALA A 60 -29.04 5.62 -55.67
N SER A 61 -29.09 4.36 -56.08
CA SER A 61 -28.68 3.24 -55.24
C SER A 61 -27.17 3.26 -54.95
N PHE A 62 -26.32 3.56 -55.95
CA PHE A 62 -24.88 3.65 -55.78
C PHE A 62 -24.48 4.70 -54.75
N VAL A 63 -25.08 5.90 -54.81
CA VAL A 63 -24.83 6.96 -53.81
C VAL A 63 -25.23 6.50 -52.41
N ARG A 64 -26.37 5.81 -52.27
CA ARG A 64 -26.81 5.25 -50.99
C ARG A 64 -25.86 4.16 -50.47
N PHE A 65 -25.37 3.29 -51.35
CA PHE A 65 -24.40 2.24 -51.00
C PHE A 65 -23.06 2.82 -50.58
N ASP A 66 -22.54 3.81 -51.31
CA ASP A 66 -21.29 4.48 -50.94
C ASP A 66 -21.39 5.13 -49.56
N LYS A 67 -22.48 5.87 -49.31
CA LYS A 67 -22.76 6.44 -47.98
C LYS A 67 -22.85 5.36 -46.89
N PHE A 68 -23.53 4.24 -47.16
CA PHE A 68 -23.63 3.13 -46.22
C PHE A 68 -22.25 2.54 -45.89
N LEU A 69 -21.37 2.37 -46.89
CA LEU A 69 -20.02 1.87 -46.69
C LEU A 69 -19.18 2.85 -45.85
N GLN A 70 -19.26 4.15 -46.14
CA GLN A 70 -18.60 5.19 -45.34
C GLN A 70 -19.08 5.17 -43.88
N ASP A 71 -20.40 5.07 -43.65
CA ASP A 71 -20.97 4.99 -42.31
C ASP A 71 -20.58 3.70 -41.57
N ALA A 72 -20.47 2.57 -42.28
CA ALA A 72 -20.01 1.30 -41.74
C ALA A 72 -18.53 1.37 -41.35
N GLU A 73 -17.67 1.91 -42.22
CA GLU A 73 -16.24 2.05 -41.94
C GLU A 73 -15.99 3.04 -40.80
N ALA A 74 -16.74 4.14 -40.74
CA ALA A 74 -16.68 5.09 -39.63
C ALA A 74 -17.09 4.44 -38.30
N ARG A 75 -18.13 3.59 -38.29
CA ARG A 75 -18.52 2.80 -37.11
C ARG A 75 -17.43 1.82 -36.68
N ARG A 76 -16.87 1.08 -37.64
CA ARG A 76 -15.76 0.15 -37.40
C ARG A 76 -14.53 0.85 -36.82
N SER A 77 -14.13 1.95 -37.43
CA SER A 77 -13.01 2.78 -36.97
C SER A 77 -13.22 3.29 -35.53
N ARG A 78 -14.43 3.74 -35.18
CA ARG A 78 -14.77 4.14 -33.80
C ARG A 78 -14.68 2.97 -32.82
N ALA A 79 -15.21 1.80 -33.19
CA ALA A 79 -15.16 0.61 -32.35
C ALA A 79 -13.71 0.16 -32.10
N LEU A 80 -12.87 0.15 -33.13
CA LEU A 80 -11.45 -0.20 -33.01
C LEU A 80 -10.69 0.78 -32.11
N ARG A 81 -10.93 2.09 -32.24
CA ARG A 81 -10.31 3.10 -31.36
C ARG A 81 -10.70 2.88 -29.90
N ARG A 82 -11.99 2.67 -29.62
CA ARG A 82 -12.47 2.38 -28.25
C ARG A 82 -11.83 1.12 -27.68
N ALA A 83 -11.80 0.03 -28.46
CA ALA A 83 -11.16 -1.21 -28.06
C ALA A 83 -9.65 -1.03 -27.78
N ALA A 84 -8.94 -0.24 -28.60
CA ALA A 84 -7.54 0.08 -28.37
C ALA A 84 -7.33 0.91 -27.09
N GLU A 85 -8.15 1.95 -26.88
CA GLU A 85 -8.12 2.77 -25.66
C GLU A 85 -8.39 1.94 -24.40
N GLU A 86 -9.38 1.04 -24.45
CA GLU A 86 -9.70 0.12 -23.35
C GLU A 86 -8.55 -0.83 -23.05
N ARG A 87 -7.93 -1.44 -24.07
CA ARG A 87 -6.73 -2.27 -23.90
C ARG A 87 -5.58 -1.49 -23.27
N HIS A 88 -5.34 -0.25 -23.71
CA HIS A 88 -4.31 0.59 -23.10
C HIS A 88 -4.64 0.97 -21.66
N ARG A 89 -5.90 1.26 -21.34
CA ARG A 89 -6.36 1.52 -19.96
C ARG A 89 -6.16 0.29 -19.07
N ALA A 90 -6.61 -0.87 -19.53
CA ALA A 90 -6.43 -2.15 -18.83
C ALA A 90 -4.96 -2.45 -18.58
N GLY A 91 -4.09 -2.32 -19.60
CA GLY A 91 -2.66 -2.54 -19.45
C GLY A 91 -1.99 -1.60 -18.43
N ARG A 92 -2.41 -0.32 -18.36
CA ARG A 92 -1.93 0.60 -17.32
C ARG A 92 -2.37 0.18 -15.92
N GLN A 93 -3.64 -0.19 -15.77
CA GLN A 93 -4.18 -0.66 -14.48
C GLN A 93 -3.52 -1.96 -14.02
N GLU A 94 -3.26 -2.89 -14.94
CA GLU A 94 -2.54 -4.14 -14.64
C GLU A 94 -1.10 -3.87 -14.21
N ALA A 95 -0.38 -2.99 -14.91
CA ALA A 95 0.98 -2.61 -14.54
C ALA A 95 1.03 -1.93 -13.17
N GLU A 96 0.08 -1.04 -12.87
CA GLU A 96 -0.06 -0.40 -11.56
C GLU A 96 -0.39 -1.42 -10.47
N ALA A 97 -1.33 -2.33 -10.73
CA ALA A 97 -1.68 -3.40 -9.79
C ALA A 97 -0.48 -4.30 -9.48
N LEU A 98 0.33 -4.66 -10.48
CA LEU A 98 1.57 -5.42 -10.28
C LEU A 98 2.58 -4.65 -9.43
N ARG A 99 2.77 -3.35 -9.72
CA ARG A 99 3.65 -2.48 -8.93
C ARG A 99 3.21 -2.41 -7.46
N LEU A 100 1.92 -2.17 -7.21
CA LEU A 100 1.36 -2.08 -5.87
C LEU A 100 1.48 -3.43 -5.12
N ARG A 101 1.26 -4.55 -5.81
CA ARG A 101 1.46 -5.88 -5.23
C ARG A 101 2.90 -6.11 -4.81
N ALA A 102 3.88 -5.73 -5.65
CA ALA A 102 5.29 -5.85 -5.30
C ALA A 102 5.66 -5.01 -4.07
N GLN A 103 5.18 -3.75 -4.01
CA GLN A 103 5.39 -2.88 -2.85
C GLN A 103 4.75 -3.43 -1.57
N LEU A 104 3.55 -4.02 -1.67
CA LEU A 104 2.91 -4.66 -0.52
C LEU A 104 3.70 -5.86 0.00
N GLU A 105 4.27 -6.68 -0.88
CA GLU A 105 5.11 -7.81 -0.47
C GLU A 105 6.41 -7.36 0.18
N GLU A 106 7.04 -6.30 -0.34
CA GLU A 106 8.22 -5.68 0.27
C GLU A 106 7.92 -5.18 1.69
N LEU A 107 6.86 -4.39 1.86
CA LEU A 107 6.43 -3.88 3.16
C LEU A 107 6.04 -5.00 4.14
N ARG A 108 5.42 -6.08 3.64
CA ARG A 108 5.13 -7.28 4.45
C ARG A 108 6.42 -7.94 4.93
N GLY A 109 7.43 -8.04 4.06
CA GLY A 109 8.75 -8.54 4.38
C GLY A 109 9.45 -7.70 5.45
N GLU A 110 9.44 -6.37 5.29
CA GLU A 110 10.01 -5.44 6.27
C GLU A 110 9.31 -5.53 7.63
N ARG A 111 7.97 -5.54 7.63
CA ARG A 111 7.19 -5.73 8.86
C ARG A 111 7.53 -7.05 9.56
N ALA A 112 7.67 -8.14 8.81
CA ALA A 112 8.08 -9.42 9.36
C ALA A 112 9.50 -9.37 9.96
N ARG A 113 10.44 -8.71 9.28
CA ARG A 113 11.82 -8.49 9.77
C ARG A 113 11.82 -7.69 11.07
N LEU A 114 11.09 -6.57 11.12
CA LEU A 114 10.99 -5.73 12.32
C LEU A 114 10.34 -6.49 13.47
N ARG A 115 9.27 -7.25 13.21
CA ARG A 115 8.61 -8.08 14.21
C ARG A 115 9.55 -9.13 14.81
N ARG A 116 10.36 -9.80 13.99
CA ARG A 116 11.40 -10.73 14.48
C ARG A 116 12.44 -10.02 15.33
N ARG A 117 12.85 -8.81 14.95
CA ARG A 117 13.81 -8.01 15.73
C ARG A 117 13.23 -7.61 17.09
N LEU A 118 11.97 -7.20 17.14
CA LEU A 118 11.26 -6.91 18.38
C LEU A 118 11.19 -8.15 19.28
N GLN A 119 10.76 -9.29 18.74
CA GLN A 119 10.71 -10.55 19.51
C GLN A 119 12.08 -10.96 20.08
N ARG A 120 13.18 -10.70 19.36
CA ARG A 120 14.53 -10.96 19.84
C ARG A 120 14.97 -10.02 20.98
N LEU A 121 14.50 -8.78 20.96
CA LEU A 121 14.87 -7.77 21.96
C LEU A 121 13.95 -7.76 23.17
N GLU A 122 12.74 -8.30 23.06
CA GLU A 122 11.74 -8.36 24.13
C GLU A 122 12.27 -8.99 25.43
N PRO A 123 13.01 -10.13 25.41
CA PRO A 123 13.56 -10.70 26.64
C PRO A 123 14.57 -9.76 27.31
N CYS A 124 15.46 -9.13 26.54
CA CYS A 124 16.43 -8.18 27.08
C CYS A 124 15.75 -6.97 27.72
N ALA A 125 14.73 -6.41 27.05
CA ALA A 125 13.95 -5.30 27.59
C ALA A 125 13.26 -5.68 28.91
N ARG A 126 12.73 -6.91 28.99
CA ARG A 126 12.09 -7.43 30.21
C ARG A 126 13.08 -7.59 31.36
N LEU A 127 14.27 -8.16 31.09
CA LEU A 127 15.33 -8.31 32.10
C LEU A 127 15.84 -6.95 32.59
N LEU A 128 16.02 -5.99 31.68
CA LEU A 128 16.40 -4.62 32.06
C LEU A 128 15.32 -3.96 32.93
N GLY A 129 14.03 -4.17 32.60
CA GLY A 129 12.92 -3.70 33.43
C GLY A 129 12.97 -4.29 34.84
N GLN A 130 13.19 -5.60 34.97
CA GLN A 130 13.34 -6.26 36.27
C GLN A 130 14.55 -5.74 37.05
N ALA A 131 15.69 -5.56 36.39
CA ALA A 131 16.88 -5.00 37.04
C ALA A 131 16.64 -3.57 37.57
N LEU A 132 15.91 -2.74 36.82
CA LEU A 132 15.51 -1.41 37.26
C LEU A 132 14.57 -1.44 38.48
N GLU A 133 13.72 -2.45 38.60
CA GLU A 133 12.86 -2.64 39.77
C GLU A 133 13.65 -3.08 41.02
N GLN A 134 14.78 -3.78 40.85
CA GLN A 134 15.62 -4.28 41.96
C GLN A 134 16.62 -3.24 42.50
N LEU A 135 17.02 -2.27 41.67
CA LEU A 135 17.96 -1.19 42.02
C LEU A 135 17.70 -0.47 43.36
N PRO A 136 16.44 -0.15 43.75
CA PRO A 136 16.15 0.44 45.06
C PRO A 136 16.48 -0.48 46.24
N GLU A 137 16.28 -1.78 46.09
CA GLU A 137 16.59 -2.76 47.13
C GLU A 137 18.10 -2.95 47.28
N GLU A 138 18.83 -3.02 46.16
CA GLU A 138 20.29 -3.05 46.17
C GLU A 138 20.88 -1.81 46.84
N SER A 139 20.36 -0.63 46.53
CA SER A 139 20.79 0.63 47.15
C SER A 139 20.54 0.64 48.67
N LYS A 140 19.37 0.18 49.12
CA LYS A 140 19.08 0.02 50.56
C LYS A 140 20.03 -0.96 51.23
N TRP A 141 20.32 -2.09 50.58
CA TRP A 141 21.24 -3.09 51.11
C TRP A 141 22.66 -2.52 51.28
N ILE A 142 23.16 -1.78 50.29
CA ILE A 142 24.46 -1.09 50.37
C ILE A 142 24.48 -0.09 51.53
N GLN A 143 23.41 0.70 51.73
CA GLN A 143 23.31 1.62 52.86
C GLN A 143 23.39 0.91 54.21
N ILE A 144 22.70 -0.22 54.37
CA ILE A 144 22.73 -1.02 55.60
C ILE A 144 24.14 -1.57 55.84
N GLN A 145 24.78 -2.13 54.81
CA GLN A 145 26.15 -2.65 54.94
C GLN A 145 27.15 -1.56 55.33
N ASN A 146 27.09 -0.40 54.69
CA ASN A 146 27.96 0.74 55.03
C ASN A 146 27.75 1.17 56.48
N THR A 147 26.49 1.27 56.92
CA THR A 147 26.17 1.62 58.31
C THR A 147 26.71 0.58 59.30
N ALA A 148 26.57 -0.71 59.01
CA ALA A 148 27.09 -1.79 59.84
C ALA A 148 28.63 -1.76 59.92
N ALA A 149 29.31 -1.50 58.79
CA ALA A 149 30.76 -1.33 58.75
C ALA A 149 31.21 -0.13 59.61
N GLU A 150 30.53 1.01 59.53
CA GLU A 150 30.81 2.17 60.38
C GLU A 150 30.64 1.86 61.87
N LYS A 151 29.54 1.18 62.25
CA LYS A 151 29.31 0.76 63.64
C LYS A 151 30.39 -0.21 64.14
N THR A 152 30.80 -1.15 63.30
CA THR A 152 31.87 -2.11 63.63
C THR A 152 33.20 -1.40 63.85
N LEU A 153 33.54 -0.42 63.01
CA LEU A 153 34.74 0.39 63.18
C LEU A 153 34.70 1.24 64.45
N LEU A 154 33.55 1.85 64.77
CA LEU A 154 33.38 2.60 66.02
C LEU A 154 33.56 1.71 67.25
N LEU A 155 32.96 0.51 67.23
CA LEU A 155 33.13 -0.46 68.31
C LEU A 155 34.60 -0.86 68.47
N GLY A 156 35.29 -1.19 67.38
CA GLY A 156 36.73 -1.51 67.43
C GLY A 156 37.57 -0.35 67.98
N ARG A 157 37.27 0.89 67.60
CA ARG A 157 37.94 2.09 68.16
C ARG A 157 37.66 2.27 69.65
N ALA A 158 36.43 2.03 70.10
CA ALA A 158 36.06 2.09 71.51
C ALA A 158 36.81 1.01 72.30
N SER A 159 36.76 -0.26 71.87
CA SER A 159 37.49 -1.36 72.51
C SER A 159 38.99 -1.09 72.62
N MET A 160 39.63 -0.59 71.55
CA MET A 160 41.04 -0.20 71.61
C MET A 160 41.31 0.94 72.61
N SER A 161 40.39 1.90 72.73
CA SER A 161 40.55 2.99 73.70
C SER A 161 40.43 2.49 75.14
N VAL A 162 39.50 1.57 75.39
CA VAL A 162 39.33 0.91 76.69
C VAL A 162 40.55 0.08 77.05
N LEU A 163 41.05 -0.74 76.12
CA LEU A 163 42.27 -1.51 76.30
C LEU A 163 43.47 -0.61 76.64
N ASN A 164 43.63 0.50 75.92
CA ASN A 164 44.70 1.46 76.19
C ASN A 164 44.60 2.05 77.61
N LEU A 165 43.40 2.42 78.06
CA LEU A 165 43.18 2.92 79.42
C LEU A 165 43.44 1.84 80.47
N PHE A 166 42.99 0.61 80.24
CA PHE A 166 43.24 -0.53 81.12
C PHE A 166 44.73 -0.81 81.28
N GLN A 167 45.48 -0.85 80.17
CA GLN A 167 46.93 -1.02 80.21
C GLN A 167 47.62 0.08 81.02
N LEU A 168 47.15 1.33 80.94
CA LEU A 168 47.66 2.43 81.76
C LEU A 168 47.37 2.20 83.26
N VAL A 169 46.17 1.74 83.61
CA VAL A 169 45.82 1.37 84.99
C VAL A 169 46.73 0.25 85.53
N CYS A 170 46.93 -0.81 84.75
CA CYS A 170 47.87 -1.88 85.09
C CYS A 170 49.29 -1.37 85.34
N GLN A 171 49.78 -0.45 84.49
CA GLN A 171 51.08 0.18 84.67
C GLN A 171 51.18 0.96 85.99
N HIS A 172 50.16 1.76 86.34
CA HIS A 172 50.12 2.51 87.59
C HIS A 172 50.08 1.61 88.84
N GLN A 173 49.36 0.48 88.75
CA GLN A 173 49.29 -0.51 89.82
C GLN A 173 50.51 -1.45 89.86
N LYS A 174 51.42 -1.37 88.87
CA LYS A 174 52.57 -2.26 88.66
C LYS A 174 52.17 -3.74 88.54
N GLN A 175 50.99 -4.00 87.99
CA GLN A 175 50.50 -5.35 87.74
C GLN A 175 50.57 -5.67 86.24
N PRO A 176 50.90 -6.92 85.85
CA PRO A 176 50.84 -7.32 84.46
C PRO A 176 49.38 -7.30 83.96
N PRO A 177 49.11 -6.92 82.70
CA PRO A 177 47.77 -7.06 82.13
C PRO A 177 47.41 -8.55 82.07
N THR A 178 46.39 -8.96 82.83
CA THR A 178 45.97 -10.37 82.94
C THR A 178 44.70 -10.71 82.16
N LEU A 179 43.91 -9.69 81.80
CA LEU A 179 42.69 -9.86 81.02
C LEU A 179 43.01 -10.01 79.53
N ASP A 180 42.16 -10.79 78.84
CA ASP A 180 42.27 -10.98 77.40
C ASP A 180 42.04 -9.67 76.65
N ILE A 181 42.67 -9.53 75.50
CA ILE A 181 42.63 -8.33 74.64
C ILE A 181 41.20 -8.08 74.15
N GLU A 182 40.41 -9.14 73.93
CA GLU A 182 39.02 -9.04 73.46
C GLU A 182 37.99 -8.83 74.59
N ASP A 183 38.36 -9.04 75.86
CA ASP A 183 37.48 -8.85 77.01
C ASP A 183 37.33 -7.36 77.39
N THR A 184 36.67 -6.60 76.51
CA THR A 184 36.49 -5.15 76.67
C THR A 184 35.68 -4.83 77.93
N ASP A 185 34.70 -5.66 78.30
CA ASP A 185 33.84 -5.44 79.46
C ASP A 185 34.61 -5.60 80.77
N GLY A 186 35.41 -6.67 80.88
CA GLY A 186 36.29 -6.88 82.03
C GLY A 186 37.32 -5.75 82.18
N GLN A 187 37.94 -5.33 81.06
CA GLN A 187 38.89 -4.21 81.04
C GLN A 187 38.24 -2.90 81.52
N LEU A 188 37.01 -2.61 81.06
CA LEU A 188 36.29 -1.39 81.43
C LEU A 188 35.90 -1.37 82.91
N GLU A 189 35.45 -2.49 83.45
CA GLU A 189 35.15 -2.60 84.89
C GLU A 189 36.40 -2.39 85.76
N GLN A 190 37.57 -2.88 85.34
CA GLN A 190 38.80 -2.66 86.08
C GLN A 190 39.26 -1.19 86.05
N VAL A 191 39.12 -0.52 84.89
CA VAL A 191 39.34 0.93 84.77
C VAL A 191 38.38 1.71 85.67
N LYS A 192 37.10 1.33 85.70
CA LYS A 192 36.07 1.95 86.55
C LYS A 192 36.36 1.80 88.03
N LEU A 193 36.69 0.59 88.50
CA LEU A 193 37.05 0.33 89.89
C LEU A 193 38.26 1.18 90.30
N PHE A 194 39.29 1.24 89.46
CA PHE A 194 40.45 2.08 89.74
C PHE A 194 40.11 3.57 89.86
N ILE A 195 39.27 4.12 88.98
CA ILE A 195 38.82 5.52 89.06
C ILE A 195 38.00 5.76 90.34
N GLN A 196 37.14 4.81 90.72
CA GLN A 196 36.36 4.89 91.96
C GLN A 196 37.27 4.85 93.20
N ASP A 197 38.27 3.96 93.23
CA ASP A 197 39.25 3.87 94.30
C ASP A 197 40.09 5.15 94.42
N LEU A 198 40.55 5.70 93.30
CA LEU A 198 41.24 7.01 93.27
C LEU A 198 40.34 8.12 93.80
N SER A 199 39.08 8.15 93.40
CA SER A 199 38.11 9.16 93.85
C SER A 199 37.84 9.04 95.35
N ALA A 200 37.72 7.82 95.87
CA ALA A 200 37.56 7.55 97.29
C ALA A 200 38.82 7.94 98.09
N MET A 201 40.03 7.64 97.59
CA MET A 201 41.27 8.10 98.21
C MET A 201 41.38 9.63 98.25
N LEU A 202 41.05 10.32 97.16
CA LEU A 202 41.04 11.78 97.10
C LEU A 202 40.00 12.39 98.04
N ALA A 203 38.80 11.81 98.12
CA ALA A 203 37.77 12.24 99.07
C ALA A 203 38.22 12.06 100.53
N ASN A 204 38.92 10.96 100.84
CA ASN A 204 39.48 10.69 102.17
C ASN A 204 40.65 11.64 102.52
N LEU A 205 41.46 12.04 101.55
CA LEU A 205 42.51 13.06 101.73
C LEU A 205 41.91 14.45 101.98
N GLY A 206 40.80 14.79 101.33
CA GLY A 206 40.05 16.03 101.59
C GLY A 206 39.36 16.05 102.97
N GLN A 207 39.11 14.89 103.59
CA GLN A 207 38.64 14.80 104.98
C GLN A 207 39.78 14.70 106.01
N ALA A 208 41.02 14.51 105.58
CA ALA A 208 42.22 14.45 106.41
C ALA A 208 42.97 15.81 106.50
N GLU A 209 42.39 16.89 105.99
CA GLU A 209 42.84 18.25 106.34
C GLU A 209 42.45 18.54 107.80
N PRO A 210 43.40 18.90 108.67
CA PRO A 210 43.15 18.99 110.11
C PRO A 210 42.29 20.19 110.46
N VAL A 211 41.17 19.92 111.12
CA VAL A 211 40.58 20.87 112.07
C VAL A 211 41.57 21.06 113.22
N ALA A 212 42.17 22.25 113.32
CA ALA A 212 42.70 22.77 114.58
C ALA A 212 42.95 24.29 114.50
N PRO A 213 42.93 25.01 115.63
CA PRO A 213 42.15 26.24 115.80
C PRO A 213 43.02 27.48 116.09
N ALA A 214 42.37 28.65 116.16
CA ALA A 214 42.62 29.80 117.05
C ALA A 214 42.35 31.14 116.37
N SER A 215 41.23 31.78 116.75
CA SER A 215 41.16 33.04 117.49
C SER A 215 39.83 33.76 117.23
#